data_AF-A0A0A3I2N3-F1
#
_entry.id   AF-A0A0A3I2N3-F1
#
_cell.length_a   1.000
_cell.length_b   1.000
_cell.length_c   1.000
_cell.angle_alpha   90.00
_cell.angle_beta   90.00
_cell.angle_gamma   90.00
#
_symmetry.space_group_name_H-M   'P 1'
#
loop_
_entity.id
_entity.type
_entity.pdbx_description
1 polymer ?
#
loop_
_entity_poly.entity_id
_entity_poly.type
_entity_poly.pdbx_seq_one_letter_code
_entity_poly.pdbx_strand_id
1 'polypeptide(L)'
;MKKRFILFTVISFALIGCSQVQKTQTVTTSSSLHNYDFEMITEALKNHPDFPKLTLNESSKIEEVVYQKNTYNVTYSWETEVISHGSTVVTDPKDEDIVVWTEDSSADYYITLIKDWETEDGRVKSYWKYKYIPHTNEIELIESEDNDYKINE
;
A
#
# COMPACT_ATOMS: atom_id res chain seq x y z
N MET A 1 -33.07 40.94 61.46
CA MET A 1 -32.71 41.31 60.07
C MET A 1 -32.70 40.06 59.20
N LYS A 2 -33.32 40.15 58.02
CA LYS A 2 -33.76 39.02 57.18
C LYS A 2 -32.57 38.25 56.58
N LYS A 3 -32.58 36.91 56.75
CA LYS A 3 -31.65 35.94 56.15
C LYS A 3 -31.80 35.99 54.62
N ARG A 4 -30.70 36.25 53.91
CA ARG A 4 -30.64 36.11 52.45
C ARG A 4 -30.04 34.74 52.14
N PHE A 5 -30.87 33.82 51.66
CA PHE A 5 -30.42 32.57 51.06
C PHE A 5 -29.95 32.87 49.63
N ILE A 6 -28.66 32.65 49.37
CA ILE A 6 -28.10 32.73 48.02
C ILE A 6 -28.25 31.33 47.42
N LEU A 7 -29.14 31.23 46.44
CA LEU A 7 -29.42 30.02 45.68
C LEU A 7 -28.29 29.84 44.64
N PHE A 8 -27.42 28.85 44.84
CA PHE A 8 -26.46 28.44 43.82
C PHE A 8 -27.15 27.49 42.83
N THR A 9 -27.47 27.99 41.65
CA THR A 9 -27.98 27.19 40.55
C THR A 9 -26.82 26.38 39.95
N VAL A 10 -26.82 25.07 40.19
CA VAL A 10 -25.88 24.12 39.57
C VAL A 10 -26.30 23.93 38.11
N ILE A 11 -25.51 24.46 37.17
CA ILE A 11 -25.68 24.19 35.75
C ILE A 11 -24.92 22.89 35.43
N SER A 12 -25.65 21.78 35.43
CA SER A 12 -25.16 20.49 34.94
C SER A 12 -25.15 20.52 33.42
N PHE A 13 -23.97 20.65 32.80
CA PHE A 13 -23.79 20.29 31.41
C PHE A 13 -23.80 18.77 31.31
N ALA A 14 -24.95 18.21 30.91
CA ALA A 14 -24.98 16.85 30.39
C ALA A 14 -24.16 16.84 29.09
N LEU A 15 -22.93 16.32 29.16
CA LEU A 15 -22.23 15.81 27.98
C LEU A 15 -23.09 14.68 27.43
N ILE A 16 -23.98 15.02 26.49
CA ILE A 16 -24.59 14.04 25.61
C ILE A 16 -23.42 13.44 24.84
N GLY A 17 -22.96 12.29 25.30
CA GLY A 17 -22.07 11.44 24.54
C GLY A 17 -22.76 11.14 23.22
N CYS A 18 -22.32 11.81 22.15
CA CYS A 18 -22.44 11.25 20.82
C CYS A 18 -21.60 9.96 20.82
N SER A 19 -22.20 8.86 21.28
CA SER A 19 -21.85 7.55 20.76
C SER A 19 -22.34 7.50 19.33
N GLN A 20 -21.63 8.24 18.45
CA GLN A 20 -21.51 7.75 17.09
C GLN A 20 -20.78 6.44 17.24
N VAL A 21 -21.56 5.37 17.27
CA VAL A 21 -21.13 4.06 16.82
C VAL A 21 -20.50 4.32 15.46
N GLN A 22 -19.18 4.52 15.46
CA GLN A 22 -18.37 4.26 14.29
C GLN A 22 -18.62 2.78 14.04
N LYS A 23 -19.65 2.49 13.23
CA LYS A 23 -19.54 1.42 12.28
C LYS A 23 -18.30 1.81 11.49
N THR A 24 -17.16 1.32 11.93
CA THR A 24 -16.03 1.05 11.06
C THR A 24 -16.62 0.11 10.03
N GLN A 25 -17.23 0.69 9.00
CA GLN A 25 -17.25 0.06 7.71
C GLN A 25 -15.77 -0.13 7.44
N THR A 26 -15.33 -1.36 7.67
CA THR A 26 -14.21 -1.94 6.95
C THR A 26 -14.57 -1.68 5.49
N VAL A 27 -14.12 -0.54 4.97
CA VAL A 27 -14.03 -0.33 3.55
C VAL A 27 -13.05 -1.41 3.15
N THR A 28 -13.60 -2.52 2.68
CA THR A 28 -12.87 -3.47 1.87
C THR A 28 -12.26 -2.60 0.80
N THR A 29 -10.96 -2.32 0.93
CA THR A 29 -10.18 -1.64 -0.09
C THR A 29 -10.20 -2.57 -1.28
N SER A 30 -11.22 -2.43 -2.14
CA SER A 30 -11.01 -2.66 -3.56
C SER A 30 -9.95 -1.65 -3.94
N SER A 31 -8.69 -2.09 -3.93
CA SER A 31 -7.57 -1.30 -4.42
C SER A 31 -8.01 -0.75 -5.77
N SER A 32 -8.22 0.57 -5.82
CA SER A 32 -8.42 1.24 -7.09
C SER A 32 -7.12 1.01 -7.85
N LEU A 33 -7.13 0.03 -8.76
CA LEU A 33 -5.98 -0.24 -9.60
C LEU A 33 -5.53 1.10 -10.21
N HIS A 34 -4.27 1.46 -10.00
CA HIS A 34 -3.73 2.64 -10.62
C HIS A 34 -3.58 2.36 -12.12
N ASN A 35 -3.60 3.42 -12.94
CA ASN A 35 -3.50 3.30 -14.40
C ASN A 35 -2.28 2.52 -14.90
N TYR A 36 -1.27 2.33 -14.05
CA TYR A 36 -0.01 1.68 -14.39
C TYR A 36 0.20 0.34 -13.69
N ASP A 37 -0.75 -0.16 -12.90
CA ASP A 37 -0.55 -1.41 -12.16
C ASP A 37 -0.31 -2.59 -13.11
N PHE A 38 -0.96 -2.59 -14.28
CA PHE A 38 -0.76 -3.65 -15.28
C PHE A 38 0.66 -3.67 -15.83
N GLU A 39 1.13 -2.53 -16.31
CA GLU A 39 2.46 -2.34 -16.89
C GLU A 39 3.53 -2.61 -15.83
N MET A 40 3.36 -2.06 -14.64
CA MET A 40 4.29 -2.22 -13.52
C MET A 40 4.43 -3.70 -13.11
N ILE A 41 3.33 -4.44 -12.96
CA ILE A 41 3.38 -5.90 -12.68
C ILE A 41 4.04 -6.64 -13.84
N THR A 42 3.69 -6.29 -15.08
CA THR A 42 4.23 -6.96 -16.27
C THR A 42 5.73 -6.78 -16.39
N GLU A 43 6.25 -5.56 -16.21
CA GLU A 43 7.68 -5.27 -16.28
C GLU A 43 8.44 -5.93 -15.11
N ALA A 44 7.91 -5.88 -13.89
CA ALA A 44 8.51 -6.55 -12.73
C ALA A 44 8.66 -8.06 -12.94
N LEU A 45 7.61 -8.72 -13.41
CA LEU A 45 7.64 -10.18 -13.66
C LEU A 45 8.62 -10.59 -14.76
N LYS A 46 8.98 -9.71 -15.71
CA LYS A 46 10.03 -10.03 -16.70
C LYS A 46 11.41 -10.24 -16.07
N ASN A 47 11.66 -9.61 -14.92
CA ASN A 47 12.92 -9.75 -14.17
C ASN A 47 12.95 -11.00 -13.28
N HIS A 48 11.80 -11.67 -13.10
CA HIS A 48 11.63 -12.85 -12.26
C HIS A 48 10.93 -13.98 -13.02
N PRO A 49 11.64 -14.66 -13.95
CA PRO A 49 11.05 -15.73 -14.76
C PRO A 49 10.65 -16.97 -13.93
N ASP A 50 11.09 -17.06 -12.68
CA ASP A 50 10.69 -18.09 -11.72
C ASP A 50 9.32 -17.81 -11.09
N PHE A 51 8.84 -16.57 -11.13
CA PHE A 51 7.49 -16.26 -10.67
C PHE A 51 6.45 -16.82 -11.65
N PRO A 52 5.36 -17.41 -11.14
CA PRO A 52 4.25 -17.79 -11.98
C PRO A 52 3.65 -16.54 -12.63
N LYS A 53 2.94 -16.74 -13.75
CA LYS A 53 2.15 -15.65 -14.36
C LYS A 53 1.05 -15.22 -13.38
N LEU A 54 1.32 -14.17 -12.62
CA LEU A 54 0.35 -13.48 -11.77
C LEU A 54 -0.36 -12.43 -12.63
N THR A 55 -1.68 -12.33 -12.47
CA THR A 55 -2.49 -11.31 -13.15
C THR A 55 -2.94 -10.24 -12.14
N LEU A 56 -3.45 -9.10 -12.62
CA LEU A 56 -4.02 -8.05 -11.77
C LEU A 56 -5.10 -8.55 -10.80
N ASN A 57 -5.84 -9.59 -11.19
CA ASN A 57 -6.92 -10.17 -10.38
C ASN A 57 -6.42 -11.28 -9.43
N GLU A 58 -5.15 -11.67 -9.56
CA GLU A 58 -4.51 -12.75 -8.81
C GLU A 58 -3.25 -12.17 -8.16
N SER A 59 -3.45 -11.44 -7.06
CA SER A 59 -2.34 -10.84 -6.30
C SER A 59 -1.47 -11.88 -5.59
N SER A 60 -1.92 -13.13 -5.51
CA SER A 60 -1.13 -14.25 -5.01
C SER A 60 -1.46 -15.57 -5.70
N LYS A 61 -0.47 -16.47 -5.71
CA LYS A 61 -0.60 -17.84 -6.19
C LYS A 61 0.28 -18.76 -5.36
N ILE A 62 -0.27 -19.92 -4.99
CA ILE A 62 0.46 -20.97 -4.29
C ILE A 62 0.83 -22.05 -5.31
N GLU A 63 2.09 -22.47 -5.31
CA GLU A 63 2.57 -23.60 -6.11
C GLU A 63 3.42 -24.56 -5.26
N GLU A 64 3.35 -25.85 -5.58
CA GLU A 64 4.29 -26.84 -5.05
C GLU A 64 5.59 -26.80 -5.87
N VAL A 65 6.70 -26.51 -5.21
CA VAL A 65 8.02 -26.39 -5.84
C VAL A 65 8.95 -27.45 -5.25
N VAL A 66 9.62 -28.21 -6.12
CA VAL A 66 10.65 -29.16 -5.71
C VAL A 66 12.00 -28.45 -5.61
N TYR A 67 12.59 -28.43 -4.42
CA TYR A 67 13.89 -27.84 -4.16
C TYR A 67 14.79 -28.82 -3.40
N GLN A 68 15.98 -29.11 -3.94
CA GLN A 68 16.99 -30.00 -3.34
C GLN A 68 16.46 -31.36 -2.81
N LYS A 69 15.41 -31.93 -3.44
CA LYS A 69 14.71 -33.21 -3.15
C LYS A 69 13.51 -33.12 -2.21
N ASN A 70 13.20 -31.96 -1.66
CA ASN A 70 11.98 -31.74 -0.87
C ASN A 70 10.95 -30.98 -1.71
N THR A 71 9.67 -31.15 -1.38
CA THR A 71 8.57 -30.39 -1.98
C THR A 71 8.08 -29.36 -0.98
N TYR A 72 8.00 -28.11 -1.40
CA TYR A 72 7.55 -26.99 -0.57
C TYR A 72 6.33 -26.32 -1.18
N ASN A 73 5.44 -25.82 -0.34
CA ASN A 73 4.43 -24.85 -0.77
C ASN A 73 5.10 -23.47 -0.82
N VAL A 74 5.02 -22.83 -1.98
CA VAL A 74 5.56 -21.49 -2.19
C VAL A 74 4.42 -20.57 -2.57
N THR A 75 4.24 -19.51 -1.79
CA THR A 75 3.31 -18.44 -2.12
C THR A 75 4.07 -17.34 -2.85
N TYR A 76 3.71 -17.11 -4.11
CA TYR A 76 4.14 -15.97 -4.90
C TYR A 76 3.07 -14.89 -4.78
N SER A 77 3.45 -13.65 -4.50
CA SER A 77 2.51 -12.53 -4.46
C SER A 77 3.16 -11.23 -4.91
N TRP A 78 2.34 -10.21 -5.13
CA TRP A 78 2.81 -8.85 -5.38
C TRP A 78 2.00 -7.82 -4.59
N GLU A 79 2.63 -6.69 -4.30
CA GLU A 79 2.03 -5.53 -3.64
C GLU A 79 2.41 -4.26 -4.40
N THR A 80 1.49 -3.30 -4.53
CA THR A 80 1.74 -2.01 -5.17
C THR A 80 1.61 -0.86 -4.17
N GLU A 81 2.43 0.17 -4.35
CA GLU A 81 2.44 1.38 -3.53
C GLU A 81 2.55 2.61 -4.43
N VAL A 82 1.74 3.64 -4.15
CA VAL A 82 1.79 4.92 -4.87
C VAL A 82 1.97 6.05 -3.88
N ILE A 83 3.06 6.79 -4.05
CA ILE A 83 3.40 7.94 -3.22
C ILE A 83 3.14 9.20 -4.04
N SER A 84 2.00 9.85 -3.80
CA SER A 84 1.69 11.13 -4.44
C SER A 84 2.59 12.24 -3.89
N HIS A 85 3.19 13.06 -4.76
CA HIS A 85 3.93 14.25 -4.35
C HIS A 85 3.00 15.44 -3.99
N GLY A 86 1.68 15.22 -3.93
CA GLY A 86 0.68 16.23 -3.61
C GLY A 86 0.22 17.01 -4.83
N SER A 87 -0.36 18.18 -4.64
CA SER A 87 -0.69 19.09 -5.73
C SER A 87 0.37 20.18 -5.85
N THR A 88 0.80 20.49 -7.07
CA THR A 88 1.64 21.67 -7.31
C THR A 88 0.72 22.87 -7.50
N VAL A 89 0.88 23.88 -6.66
CA VAL A 89 0.19 25.17 -6.82
C VAL A 89 0.97 25.99 -7.84
N VAL A 90 0.37 26.23 -9.00
CA VAL A 90 0.93 27.14 -10.01
C VAL A 90 0.17 28.45 -9.95
N THR A 91 0.87 29.53 -9.61
CA THR A 91 0.35 30.89 -9.63
C THR A 91 0.76 31.54 -10.96
N ASP A 92 -0.20 32.08 -11.73
CA ASP A 92 0.15 32.87 -12.91
C ASP A 92 0.81 34.19 -12.48
N PRO A 93 2.08 34.45 -12.85
CA PRO A 93 2.77 35.67 -12.45
C PRO A 93 2.26 36.93 -13.16
N LYS A 94 1.30 36.84 -14.10
CA LYS A 94 0.81 37.97 -14.91
C LYS A 94 -0.61 38.42 -14.59
N ASP A 95 -1.33 37.76 -13.70
CA ASP A 95 -2.71 38.11 -13.36
C ASP A 95 -2.81 38.57 -11.89
N GLU A 96 -3.39 39.74 -11.64
CA GLU A 96 -3.61 40.27 -10.28
C GLU A 96 -4.73 39.52 -9.55
N ASP A 97 -5.54 38.76 -10.29
CA ASP A 97 -6.45 37.75 -9.77
C ASP A 97 -5.70 36.42 -9.64
N ILE A 98 -5.40 36.00 -8.41
CA ILE A 98 -4.68 34.75 -8.11
C ILE A 98 -5.54 33.55 -8.54
N VAL A 99 -5.42 33.14 -9.81
CA VAL A 99 -5.96 31.86 -10.27
C VAL A 99 -4.98 30.77 -9.84
N VAL A 100 -5.30 30.12 -8.72
CA VAL A 100 -4.57 28.95 -8.23
C VAL A 100 -4.96 27.76 -9.10
N TRP A 101 -4.04 27.31 -9.95
CA TRP A 101 -4.17 26.01 -10.61
C TRP A 101 -3.54 24.94 -9.72
N THR A 102 -4.31 23.91 -9.45
CA THR A 102 -3.86 22.69 -8.78
C THR A 102 -3.44 21.71 -9.86
N GLU A 103 -2.15 21.58 -10.12
CA GLU A 103 -1.64 20.50 -10.96
C GLU A 103 -1.53 19.25 -10.10
N ASP A 104 -2.20 18.16 -10.51
CA ASP A 104 -1.99 16.84 -9.89
C ASP A 104 -0.54 16.45 -10.16
N SER A 105 0.32 16.54 -9.14
CA SER A 105 1.75 16.33 -9.31
C SER A 105 2.07 14.84 -9.54
N SER A 106 3.22 14.62 -10.17
CA SER A 106 3.85 13.30 -10.35
C SER A 106 3.75 12.46 -9.07
N ALA A 107 3.31 11.21 -9.18
CA ALA A 107 3.45 10.23 -8.11
C ALA A 107 4.64 9.32 -8.40
N ASP A 108 5.25 8.80 -7.34
CA ASP A 108 6.15 7.66 -7.44
C ASP A 108 5.34 6.36 -7.35
N TYR A 109 5.65 5.41 -8.23
CA TYR A 109 4.97 4.12 -8.32
C TYR A 109 5.95 2.99 -7.96
N TYR A 110 5.54 2.11 -7.07
CA TYR A 110 6.35 1.00 -6.61
C TYR A 110 5.59 -0.32 -6.67
N ILE A 111 6.35 -1.40 -6.93
CA ILE A 111 5.87 -2.78 -6.85
C ILE A 111 6.86 -3.64 -6.08
N THR A 112 6.34 -4.47 -5.19
CA THR A 112 7.11 -5.49 -4.48
C THR A 112 6.65 -6.87 -4.91
N LEU A 113 7.55 -7.66 -5.49
CA LEU A 113 7.35 -9.09 -5.71
C LEU A 113 7.79 -9.86 -4.46
N ILE A 114 7.00 -10.83 -4.02
CA ILE A 114 7.20 -11.58 -2.78
C ILE A 114 7.14 -13.07 -3.09
N LYS A 115 8.08 -13.82 -2.52
CA LYS A 115 8.15 -15.28 -2.56
C LYS A 115 8.28 -15.79 -1.13
N ASP A 116 7.25 -16.50 -0.65
CA ASP A 116 7.14 -16.98 0.74
C ASP A 116 7.11 -18.51 0.74
N TRP A 117 8.19 -19.13 1.18
CA TRP A 117 8.36 -20.58 1.29
C TRP A 117 7.86 -21.08 2.64
N GLU A 118 6.96 -22.06 2.63
CA GLU A 118 6.56 -22.79 3.83
C GLU A 118 7.53 -23.96 4.06
N THR A 119 8.41 -23.84 5.04
CA THR A 119 9.39 -24.87 5.45
C THR A 119 8.99 -25.48 6.80
N GLU A 120 9.67 -26.56 7.22
CA GLU A 120 9.44 -27.17 8.54
C GLU A 120 9.84 -26.23 9.69
N ASP A 121 10.89 -25.43 9.52
CA ASP A 121 11.44 -24.52 10.53
C ASP A 121 10.78 -23.13 10.53
N GLY A 122 9.85 -22.90 9.61
CA GLY A 122 9.07 -21.68 9.52
C GLY A 122 8.92 -21.16 8.09
N ARG A 123 8.60 -19.87 7.97
CA ARG A 123 8.46 -19.21 6.69
C ARG A 123 9.74 -18.52 6.27
N VAL A 124 10.21 -18.80 5.06
CA VAL A 124 11.37 -18.13 4.46
C VAL A 124 10.87 -17.20 3.37
N LYS A 125 10.95 -15.90 3.61
CA LYS A 125 10.44 -14.87 2.69
C LYS A 125 11.58 -14.17 1.95
N SER A 126 11.45 -14.11 0.64
CA SER A 126 12.26 -13.30 -0.28
C SER A 126 11.39 -12.21 -0.91
N TYR A 127 11.96 -11.04 -1.20
CA TYR A 127 11.26 -9.95 -1.86
C TYR A 127 12.15 -9.10 -2.76
N TRP A 128 11.52 -8.44 -3.74
CA TRP A 128 12.15 -7.52 -4.69
C TRP A 128 11.23 -6.33 -4.92
N LYS A 129 11.66 -5.15 -4.47
CA LYS A 129 10.94 -3.88 -4.63
C LYS A 129 11.53 -3.09 -5.78
N TYR A 130 10.65 -2.66 -6.68
CA TYR A 130 10.97 -1.89 -7.86
C TYR A 130 10.28 -0.53 -7.84
N LYS A 131 10.97 0.50 -8.35
CA LYS A 131 10.37 1.78 -8.75
C LYS A 131 10.00 1.70 -10.24
N TYR A 132 8.77 2.06 -10.58
CA TYR A 132 8.28 2.11 -11.96
C TYR A 132 8.29 3.55 -12.49
N ILE A 133 8.73 3.71 -13.74
CA ILE A 133 8.84 4.99 -14.44
C ILE A 133 7.81 5.03 -15.59
N PRO A 134 6.61 5.64 -15.39
CA PRO A 134 5.51 5.55 -16.36
C PRO A 134 5.83 6.08 -17.76
N HIS A 135 6.69 7.10 -17.86
CA HIS A 135 7.01 7.73 -19.14
C HIS A 135 7.90 6.87 -20.04
N THR A 136 8.75 6.01 -19.46
CA THR A 136 9.65 5.13 -20.20
C THR A 136 9.20 3.67 -20.17
N ASN A 137 8.23 3.34 -19.32
CA ASN A 137 7.79 1.96 -19.06
C ASN A 137 8.96 1.07 -18.59
N GLU A 138 9.86 1.67 -17.80
CA GLU A 138 11.03 1.01 -17.21
C GLU A 138 10.80 0.80 -15.72
N ILE A 139 11.52 -0.18 -15.15
CA ILE A 139 11.58 -0.43 -13.72
C ILE A 139 13.02 -0.44 -13.23
N GLU A 140 13.22 0.02 -12.00
CA GLU A 140 14.50 0.02 -11.30
C GLU A 140 14.36 -0.75 -10.00
N LEU A 141 15.23 -1.74 -9.75
CA LEU A 141 15.28 -2.46 -8.47
C LEU A 141 15.86 -1.52 -7.41
N ILE A 142 15.10 -1.24 -6.35
CA ILE A 142 15.53 -0.31 -5.29
C ILE A 142 15.86 -1.03 -3.97
N GLU A 143 15.27 -2.19 -3.74
CA GLU A 143 15.45 -2.97 -2.51
C GLU A 143 15.18 -4.45 -2.80
N SER A 144 15.95 -5.35 -2.20
CA SER A 144 15.69 -6.78 -2.31
C SER A 144 16.29 -7.56 -1.16
N GLU A 145 15.64 -8.65 -0.80
CA GLU A 145 16.19 -9.67 0.08
C GLU A 145 15.89 -11.05 -0.53
N ASP A 146 16.94 -11.77 -0.93
CA ASP A 146 16.82 -13.14 -1.42
C ASP A 146 17.29 -14.10 -0.32
N ASN A 147 16.34 -14.84 0.23
CA ASN A 147 16.52 -15.77 1.33
C ASN A 147 16.39 -17.23 0.90
N ASP A 148 16.39 -17.55 -0.40
CA ASP A 148 16.21 -18.92 -0.90
C ASP A 148 17.33 -19.87 -0.41
N TYR A 149 18.48 -19.34 0.03
CA TYR A 149 19.55 -20.12 0.65
C TYR A 149 19.19 -20.68 2.04
N LYS A 150 18.21 -20.10 2.74
CA LYS A 150 17.78 -20.50 4.10
C LYS A 150 16.75 -21.63 4.12
N ILE A 151 16.27 -22.08 2.97
CA ILE A 151 15.18 -23.09 2.88
C ILE A 151 15.56 -24.43 3.54
N ASN A 152 16.87 -24.72 3.65
CA ASN A 152 17.42 -25.99 4.15
C ASN A 152 18.49 -25.80 5.24
N GLU A 153 18.57 -24.63 5.87
CA GLU A 153 19.42 -24.42 7.07
C GLU A 153 18.72 -24.94 8.33
#